data_AF-H4GKY1-F1
#
_entry.id   AF-H4GKY1-F1
#
_cell.length_a   1.000
_cell.length_b   1.000
_cell.length_c   1.000
_cell.angle_alpha   90.00
_cell.angle_beta   90.00
_cell.angle_gamma   90.00
#
_symmetry.space_group_name_H-M   'P 1'
#
loop_
_entity.id
_entity.type
_entity.pdbx_description
1 polymer ?
#
loop_
_entity_poly.entity_id
_entity_poly.type
_entity_poly.pdbx_seq_one_letter_code
_entity_poly.pdbx_strand_id
1 'polypeptide(L)'
;MSKYRVEIPQEAMENTEIPKSGPLVMRVHRHQLVIEPENLASIVPQIKMSWYILPAILVAILVFSQLYADRIQLVPLSGPASSLGNIITAFGGLCGIGAFIITLISEKIKRTGPAQQFSWRMLLPIAMVSGLILVFTVYALFWVLSQLFGGATFDIYTACIMIAISIAVINYIMINLSMTLSPGVITNLMTIMILGGVLFSMLTNGRKNWWRYNFSYLGTAQSGSSMQFNLTLIFTGILMATLVDYLFVNLKRRYHNWRIEISRWMLFGLAACLAGVGLFPNNREFHYLHDQISMWLVYLLLILIIILRWILPMISNNFLRLSYLMGAVMAAEYIAFKFVHYLSLTAFELLSFGLALSWTLLLFQNLEYLIQSDSEILDIDLVVIKHESDDQD
;
A
#
# COMPACT_ATOMS: atom_id res chain seq x y z
N MET A 1 -14.77 -32.88 -33.45
CA MET A 1 -14.17 -32.28 -32.24
C MET A 1 -14.51 -33.17 -31.07
N SER A 2 -13.51 -33.66 -30.31
CA SER A 2 -13.75 -34.37 -29.06
C SER A 2 -14.37 -33.40 -28.03
N LYS A 3 -15.54 -33.73 -27.49
CA LYS A 3 -16.18 -32.96 -26.42
C LYS A 3 -15.78 -33.58 -25.08
N TYR A 4 -15.38 -32.74 -24.14
CA TYR A 4 -15.01 -33.15 -22.78
C TYR A 4 -16.09 -32.66 -21.82
N ARG A 5 -16.52 -33.52 -20.89
CA ARG A 5 -17.38 -33.15 -19.76
C ARG A 5 -16.50 -33.05 -18.51
N VAL A 6 -16.64 -31.94 -17.78
CA VAL A 6 -16.04 -31.75 -16.46
C VAL A 6 -17.12 -31.98 -15.43
N GLU A 7 -16.93 -32.96 -14.55
CA GLU A 7 -17.81 -33.20 -13.41
C GLU A 7 -17.24 -32.46 -12.20
N ILE A 8 -18.01 -31.51 -11.67
CA ILE A 8 -17.59 -30.66 -10.55
C ILE A 8 -18.16 -31.29 -9.26
N PRO A 9 -17.32 -31.64 -8.26
CA PRO A 9 -17.78 -32.17 -6.99
C PRO A 9 -18.78 -31.23 -6.31
N GLN A 10 -19.78 -31.79 -5.65
CA GLN A 10 -20.81 -31.00 -4.95
C GLN A 10 -20.21 -30.08 -3.87
N GLU A 11 -19.15 -30.54 -3.19
CA GLU A 11 -18.39 -29.75 -2.21
C GLU A 11 -17.79 -28.48 -2.83
N ALA A 12 -17.31 -28.55 -4.09
CA ALA A 12 -16.80 -27.38 -4.82
C ALA A 12 -17.91 -26.35 -5.12
N MET A 13 -19.12 -26.82 -5.41
CA MET A 13 -20.28 -25.97 -5.70
C MET A 13 -20.89 -25.35 -4.43
N GLU A 14 -20.71 -25.97 -3.26
CA GLU A 14 -21.15 -25.43 -1.98
C GLU A 14 -20.20 -24.35 -1.44
N ASN A 15 -18.90 -24.47 -1.75
CA ASN A 15 -17.86 -23.51 -1.36
C ASN A 15 -17.67 -22.35 -2.36
N THR A 16 -18.39 -22.32 -3.48
CA THR A 16 -18.29 -21.27 -4.51
C THR A 16 -19.55 -20.41 -4.60
N GLU A 17 -19.40 -19.14 -4.98
CA GLU A 17 -20.53 -18.23 -5.25
C GLU A 17 -21.17 -18.46 -6.65
N ILE A 18 -20.90 -19.60 -7.28
CA ILE A 18 -21.39 -19.90 -8.63
C ILE A 18 -22.89 -20.24 -8.53
N PRO A 19 -23.77 -19.58 -9.31
CA PRO A 19 -25.19 -19.90 -9.30
C PRO A 19 -25.43 -21.35 -9.73
N LYS A 20 -26.29 -22.07 -8.99
CA LYS A 20 -26.67 -23.47 -9.28
C LYS A 20 -27.36 -23.64 -10.65
N SER A 21 -27.83 -22.55 -11.23
CA SER A 21 -28.39 -22.51 -12.59
C SER A 21 -28.07 -21.17 -13.26
N GLY A 22 -27.52 -21.23 -14.47
CA GLY A 22 -27.14 -20.05 -15.25
C GLY A 22 -26.02 -20.38 -16.25
N PRO A 23 -25.81 -19.52 -17.26
CA PRO A 23 -24.71 -19.70 -18.21
C PRO A 23 -23.35 -19.45 -17.53
N LEU A 24 -22.44 -20.40 -17.72
CA LEU A 24 -21.05 -20.33 -17.26
C LEU A 24 -20.12 -20.12 -18.46
N VAL A 25 -19.05 -19.37 -18.25
CA VAL A 25 -17.98 -19.18 -19.24
C VAL A 25 -16.72 -19.86 -18.73
N MET A 26 -16.08 -20.63 -19.61
CA MET A 26 -14.78 -21.24 -19.35
C MET A 26 -13.70 -20.42 -20.03
N ARG A 27 -12.81 -19.83 -19.23
CA ARG A 27 -11.66 -19.06 -19.72
C ARG A 27 -10.37 -19.84 -19.57
N VAL A 28 -9.54 -19.80 -20.60
CA VAL A 28 -8.18 -20.34 -20.57
C VAL A 28 -7.25 -19.22 -20.11
N HIS A 29 -6.75 -19.28 -18.88
CA HIS A 29 -5.80 -18.29 -18.35
C HIS A 29 -4.53 -18.99 -17.89
N ARG A 30 -3.36 -18.62 -18.46
CA ARG A 30 -2.04 -19.17 -18.08
C ARG A 30 -2.00 -20.71 -18.03
N HIS A 31 -2.56 -21.38 -19.04
CA HIS A 31 -2.66 -22.85 -19.12
C HIS A 31 -3.59 -23.49 -18.07
N GLN A 32 -4.44 -22.72 -17.41
CA GLN A 32 -5.47 -23.20 -16.50
C GLN A 32 -6.86 -22.93 -17.09
N LEU A 33 -7.81 -23.82 -16.82
CA LEU A 33 -9.23 -23.63 -17.13
C LEU A 33 -9.91 -23.01 -15.92
N VAL A 34 -10.42 -21.80 -16.06
CA VAL A 34 -11.17 -21.08 -15.02
C VAL A 34 -12.63 -21.02 -15.45
N ILE A 35 -13.53 -21.57 -14.64
CA ILE A 35 -14.97 -21.51 -14.87
C ILE A 35 -15.53 -20.37 -14.03
N GLU A 36 -16.15 -19.40 -14.68
CA GLU A 36 -16.72 -18.22 -14.04
C GLU A 36 -18.13 -17.93 -14.61
N PRO A 37 -19.04 -17.31 -13.82
CA PRO A 37 -20.35 -16.92 -14.35
C PRO A 37 -20.20 -15.95 -15.53
N GLU A 38 -21.09 -16.05 -16.54
CA GLU A 38 -21.00 -15.30 -17.82
C GLU A 38 -20.95 -13.77 -17.69
N ASN A 39 -21.24 -13.24 -16.50
CA ASN A 39 -21.33 -11.81 -16.25
C ASN A 39 -19.94 -11.13 -16.27
N LEU A 40 -19.35 -10.96 -17.45
CA LEU A 40 -18.08 -10.25 -17.67
C LEU A 40 -18.09 -8.80 -17.13
N ALA A 41 -19.27 -8.22 -16.93
CA ALA A 41 -19.47 -6.92 -16.30
C ALA A 41 -19.26 -6.93 -14.77
N SER A 42 -19.19 -8.09 -14.11
CA SER A 42 -18.98 -8.20 -12.66
C SER A 42 -17.51 -8.23 -12.23
N ILE A 43 -16.57 -8.37 -13.18
CA ILE A 43 -15.13 -8.45 -12.88
C ILE A 43 -14.51 -7.05 -12.79
N VAL A 44 -15.05 -6.06 -13.50
CA VAL A 44 -14.60 -4.67 -13.42
C VAL A 44 -15.56 -3.89 -12.52
N PRO A 45 -15.09 -3.27 -11.42
CA PRO A 45 -15.95 -2.45 -10.58
C PRO A 45 -16.59 -1.34 -11.40
N GLN A 46 -17.90 -1.42 -11.63
CA GLN A 46 -18.63 -0.36 -12.34
C GLN A 46 -18.90 0.81 -11.39
N ILE A 47 -17.92 1.71 -11.30
CA ILE A 47 -18.06 2.94 -10.52
C ILE A 47 -19.03 3.86 -11.26
N LYS A 48 -20.22 4.05 -10.70
CA LYS A 48 -21.22 4.99 -11.22
C LYS A 48 -20.61 6.39 -11.31
N MET A 49 -20.69 7.00 -12.49
CA MET A 49 -20.11 8.31 -12.82
C MET A 49 -20.48 9.42 -11.83
N SER A 50 -21.71 9.38 -11.31
CA SER A 50 -22.21 10.35 -10.34
C SER A 50 -21.39 10.40 -9.05
N TRP A 51 -20.78 9.31 -8.61
CA TRP A 51 -20.08 9.23 -7.32
C TRP A 51 -18.76 10.01 -7.29
N TYR A 52 -18.07 10.12 -8.43
CA TYR A 52 -16.82 10.88 -8.49
C TYR A 52 -16.99 12.27 -9.10
N ILE A 53 -17.97 12.46 -10.00
CA ILE A 53 -18.20 13.75 -10.67
C ILE A 53 -19.02 14.73 -9.84
N LEU A 54 -20.12 14.28 -9.21
CA LEU A 54 -21.02 15.18 -8.50
C LEU A 54 -20.30 15.92 -7.34
N PRO A 55 -19.50 15.26 -6.48
CA PRO A 55 -18.73 15.96 -5.45
C PRO A 55 -17.73 16.95 -6.06
N ALA A 56 -17.10 16.61 -7.18
CA ALA A 56 -16.13 17.47 -7.85
C ALA A 56 -16.77 18.74 -8.41
N ILE A 57 -17.96 18.64 -9.03
CA ILE A 57 -18.73 19.80 -9.51
C ILE A 57 -19.16 20.68 -8.34
N LEU A 58 -19.69 20.09 -7.25
CA LEU A 58 -20.11 20.84 -6.07
C LEU A 58 -18.96 21.63 -5.45
N VAL A 59 -17.78 21.02 -5.32
CA VAL A 59 -16.59 21.73 -4.84
C VAL A 59 -16.16 22.81 -5.82
N ALA A 60 -16.16 22.56 -7.13
CA ALA A 60 -15.77 23.57 -8.11
C ALA A 60 -16.70 24.80 -8.07
N ILE A 61 -18.01 24.60 -7.90
CA ILE A 61 -18.99 25.69 -7.72
C ILE A 61 -18.72 26.45 -6.41
N LEU A 62 -18.46 25.73 -5.32
CA LEU A 62 -18.14 26.34 -4.03
C LEU A 62 -16.87 27.21 -4.14
N VAL A 63 -15.80 26.66 -4.70
CA VAL A 63 -14.53 27.39 -4.89
C VAL A 63 -14.71 28.57 -5.84
N PHE A 64 -15.45 28.40 -6.94
CA PHE A 64 -15.77 29.51 -7.84
C PHE A 64 -16.47 30.66 -7.10
N SER A 65 -17.48 30.33 -6.30
CA SER A 65 -18.23 31.34 -5.52
C SER A 65 -17.33 32.10 -4.54
N GLN A 66 -16.39 31.39 -3.90
CA GLN A 66 -15.45 31.98 -2.96
C GLN A 66 -14.41 32.86 -3.66
N LEU A 67 -13.78 32.38 -4.73
CA LEU A 67 -12.83 33.16 -5.53
C LEU A 67 -13.46 34.43 -6.11
N TYR A 68 -14.71 34.33 -6.55
CA TYR A 68 -15.48 35.47 -7.06
C TYR A 68 -15.78 36.50 -5.96
N ALA A 69 -16.17 36.04 -4.76
CA ALA A 69 -16.40 36.90 -3.60
C ALA A 69 -15.12 37.62 -3.15
N ASP A 70 -13.98 36.91 -3.16
CA ASP A 70 -12.67 37.43 -2.80
C ASP A 70 -12.02 38.31 -3.89
N ARG A 71 -12.71 38.54 -5.02
CA ARG A 71 -12.23 39.32 -6.18
C ARG A 71 -10.93 38.77 -6.79
N ILE A 72 -10.67 37.48 -6.65
CA ILE A 72 -9.48 36.81 -7.20
C ILE A 72 -9.76 36.43 -8.65
N GLN A 73 -9.14 37.13 -9.60
CA GLN A 73 -9.28 36.84 -11.03
C GLN A 73 -8.22 35.87 -11.56
N LEU A 74 -7.04 35.86 -10.93
CA LEU A 74 -5.90 35.02 -11.31
C LEU A 74 -5.54 34.10 -10.15
N VAL A 75 -5.65 32.80 -10.40
CA VAL A 75 -5.35 31.73 -9.45
C VAL A 75 -3.94 31.20 -9.74
N PRO A 76 -2.96 31.36 -8.83
CA PRO A 76 -1.63 30.82 -9.02
C PRO A 76 -1.63 29.29 -8.90
N LEU A 77 -0.71 28.63 -9.61
CA LEU A 77 -0.51 27.18 -9.54
C LEU A 77 -0.15 26.71 -8.12
N SER A 78 0.73 27.45 -7.45
CA SER A 78 1.26 27.16 -6.11
C SER A 78 1.50 28.44 -5.32
N GLY A 79 1.57 28.35 -4.00
CA GLY A 79 1.93 29.46 -3.11
C GLY A 79 0.83 29.74 -2.09
N PRO A 80 0.04 30.83 -2.25
CA PRO A 80 -1.01 31.20 -1.29
C PRO A 80 -2.05 30.09 -1.05
N ALA A 81 -2.85 30.21 0.02
CA ALA A 81 -3.93 29.27 0.31
C ALA A 81 -4.96 29.14 -0.83
N SER A 82 -5.17 30.22 -1.61
CA SER A 82 -6.01 30.25 -2.80
C SER A 82 -5.37 29.66 -4.05
N SER A 83 -4.14 29.12 -3.97
CA SER A 83 -3.50 28.48 -5.12
C SER A 83 -4.15 27.15 -5.49
N LEU A 84 -4.05 26.80 -6.77
CA LEU A 84 -4.64 25.60 -7.34
C LEU A 84 -4.19 24.33 -6.57
N GLY A 85 -2.89 24.22 -6.29
CA GLY A 85 -2.34 23.08 -5.57
C GLY A 85 -2.86 22.94 -4.14
N ASN A 86 -3.02 24.04 -3.41
CA ASN A 86 -3.54 24.00 -2.04
C ASN A 86 -5.04 23.66 -2.01
N ILE A 87 -5.82 24.24 -2.92
CA ILE A 87 -7.26 23.94 -3.05
C ILE A 87 -7.47 22.45 -3.38
N ILE A 88 -6.76 21.92 -4.37
CA ILE A 88 -6.89 20.51 -4.77
C ILE A 88 -6.39 19.58 -3.67
N THR A 89 -5.29 19.92 -2.97
CA THR A 89 -4.80 19.13 -1.84
C THR A 89 -5.82 19.07 -0.71
N ALA A 90 -6.41 20.21 -0.33
CA ALA A 90 -7.37 20.29 0.76
C ALA A 90 -8.71 19.62 0.41
N PHE A 91 -9.39 20.11 -0.64
CA PHE A 91 -10.71 19.60 -1.00
C PHE A 91 -10.65 18.22 -1.67
N GLY A 92 -9.65 17.97 -2.52
CA GLY A 92 -9.42 16.65 -3.09
C GLY A 92 -9.06 15.62 -2.02
N GLY A 93 -8.26 16.01 -1.02
CA GLY A 93 -7.99 15.18 0.17
C GLY A 93 -9.27 14.83 0.93
N LEU A 94 -10.08 15.82 1.28
CA LEU A 94 -11.35 15.63 2.00
C LEU A 94 -12.34 14.76 1.21
N CYS A 95 -12.60 15.09 -0.05
CA CYS A 95 -13.52 14.34 -0.91
C CYS A 95 -13.01 12.93 -1.20
N GLY A 96 -11.73 12.78 -1.51
CA GLY A 96 -11.12 11.48 -1.82
C GLY A 96 -11.13 10.53 -0.62
N ILE A 97 -10.78 11.01 0.57
CA ILE A 97 -10.86 10.22 1.81
C ILE A 97 -12.33 9.88 2.12
N GLY A 98 -13.24 10.84 1.99
CA GLY A 98 -14.67 10.60 2.18
C GLY A 98 -15.20 9.51 1.23
N ALA A 99 -14.87 9.60 -0.05
CA ALA A 99 -15.26 8.63 -1.06
C ALA A 99 -14.67 7.23 -0.77
N PHE A 100 -13.40 7.16 -0.35
CA PHE A 100 -12.76 5.93 0.09
C PHE A 100 -13.49 5.30 1.28
N ILE A 101 -13.70 6.06 2.35
CA ILE A 101 -14.33 5.56 3.59
C ILE A 101 -15.76 5.10 3.32
N ILE A 102 -16.55 5.89 2.58
CA ILE A 102 -17.93 5.53 2.24
C ILE A 102 -17.96 4.23 1.44
N THR A 103 -17.08 4.08 0.45
CA THR A 103 -16.99 2.85 -0.35
C THR A 103 -16.59 1.67 0.52
N LEU A 104 -15.53 1.83 1.33
CA LEU A 104 -14.98 0.80 2.21
C LEU A 104 -16.02 0.28 3.21
N ILE A 105 -16.75 1.21 3.86
CA ILE A 105 -17.81 0.87 4.80
C ILE A 105 -19.00 0.25 4.07
N SER A 106 -19.37 0.76 2.89
CA SER A 106 -20.48 0.20 2.10
C SER A 106 -20.21 -1.25 1.70
N GLU A 107 -19.00 -1.54 1.21
CA GLU A 107 -18.54 -2.89 0.88
C GLU A 107 -18.53 -3.80 2.11
N LYS A 108 -18.08 -3.26 3.26
CA LYS A 108 -18.08 -4.02 4.52
C LYS A 108 -19.48 -4.39 5.01
N ILE A 109 -20.43 -3.45 4.95
CA ILE A 109 -21.81 -3.65 5.40
C ILE A 109 -22.57 -4.57 4.44
N LYS A 110 -22.44 -4.36 3.12
CA LYS A 110 -23.15 -5.14 2.10
C LYS A 110 -22.62 -6.56 1.93
N ARG A 111 -21.51 -6.91 2.62
CA ARG A 111 -20.84 -8.20 2.50
C ARG A 111 -20.32 -8.49 1.08
N THR A 112 -19.93 -7.43 0.37
CA THR A 112 -19.45 -7.48 -1.01
C THR A 112 -18.01 -7.00 -1.07
N GLY A 113 -17.20 -7.57 -1.96
CA GLY A 113 -15.87 -7.05 -2.30
C GLY A 113 -14.77 -7.33 -1.25
N PRO A 114 -13.57 -6.76 -1.47
CA PRO A 114 -12.36 -7.19 -0.74
C PRO A 114 -12.33 -6.78 0.73
N ALA A 115 -13.14 -5.79 1.12
CA ALA A 115 -13.28 -5.32 2.50
C ALA A 115 -13.67 -6.45 3.48
N GLN A 116 -14.26 -7.55 3.01
CA GLN A 116 -14.60 -8.69 3.86
C GLN A 116 -13.39 -9.38 4.47
N GLN A 117 -12.27 -9.41 3.76
CA GLN A 117 -11.05 -10.09 4.22
C GLN A 117 -10.37 -9.36 5.40
N PHE A 118 -10.68 -8.08 5.60
CA PHE A 118 -10.10 -7.26 6.65
C PHE A 118 -11.01 -7.18 7.88
N SER A 119 -10.41 -7.13 9.07
CA SER A 119 -11.18 -6.91 10.31
C SER A 119 -11.60 -5.45 10.46
N TRP A 120 -12.67 -5.17 11.20
CA TRP A 120 -13.16 -3.80 11.44
C TRP A 120 -12.10 -2.86 12.01
N ARG A 121 -11.20 -3.39 12.87
CA ARG A 121 -10.09 -2.63 13.46
C ARG A 121 -9.04 -2.15 12.43
N MET A 122 -8.95 -2.80 11.26
CA MET A 122 -7.99 -2.45 10.21
C MET A 122 -8.49 -1.31 9.30
N LEU A 123 -9.80 -1.05 9.27
CA LEU A 123 -10.37 -0.09 8.32
C LEU A 123 -9.87 1.34 8.59
N LEU A 124 -9.76 1.72 9.87
CA LEU A 124 -9.29 3.05 10.25
C LEU A 124 -7.82 3.29 9.86
N PRO A 125 -6.85 2.41 10.21
CA PRO A 125 -5.49 2.49 9.71
C PRO A 125 -5.40 2.59 8.19
N ILE A 126 -6.12 1.76 7.45
CA ILE A 126 -6.10 1.74 5.98
C ILE A 126 -6.62 3.07 5.42
N ALA A 127 -7.72 3.59 5.94
CA ALA A 127 -8.29 4.86 5.51
C ALA A 127 -7.36 6.05 5.80
N MET A 128 -6.78 6.11 7.01
CA MET A 128 -5.84 7.16 7.39
C MET A 128 -4.62 7.18 6.47
N VAL A 129 -4.01 6.02 6.23
CA VAL A 129 -2.82 5.92 5.39
C VAL A 129 -3.15 6.24 3.93
N SER A 130 -4.24 5.70 3.39
CA SER A 130 -4.65 5.99 2.01
C SER A 130 -4.89 7.49 1.81
N GLY A 131 -5.49 8.14 2.80
CA GLY A 131 -5.67 9.59 2.81
C GLY A 131 -4.36 10.39 2.87
N LEU A 132 -3.41 9.96 3.70
CA LEU A 132 -2.10 10.62 3.78
C LEU A 132 -1.28 10.43 2.50
N ILE A 133 -1.29 9.23 1.92
CA ILE A 133 -0.66 8.97 0.62
C ILE A 133 -1.28 9.89 -0.43
N LEU A 134 -2.60 10.03 -0.46
CA LEU A 134 -3.29 10.95 -1.36
C LEU A 134 -2.82 12.40 -1.18
N VAL A 135 -2.89 12.92 0.05
CA VAL A 135 -2.52 14.31 0.35
C VAL A 135 -1.06 14.58 0.01
N PHE A 136 -0.14 13.68 0.40
CA PHE A 136 1.28 13.80 0.09
C PHE A 136 1.57 13.69 -1.40
N THR A 137 0.90 12.78 -2.11
CA THR A 137 1.11 12.62 -3.57
C THR A 137 0.65 13.86 -4.32
N VAL A 138 -0.53 14.40 -3.99
CA VAL A 138 -1.06 15.62 -4.61
C VAL A 138 -0.17 16.82 -4.27
N TYR A 139 0.22 16.97 -3.00
CA TYR A 139 1.11 18.06 -2.58
C TYR A 139 2.47 17.99 -3.28
N ALA A 140 3.08 16.80 -3.33
CA ALA A 140 4.36 16.58 -4.01
C ALA A 140 4.27 16.85 -5.51
N LEU A 141 3.18 16.44 -6.15
CA LEU A 141 2.93 16.73 -7.56
C LEU A 141 2.88 18.23 -7.83
N PHE A 142 2.10 18.99 -7.06
CA PHE A 142 2.02 20.45 -7.22
C PHE A 142 3.32 21.16 -6.86
N TRP A 143 4.07 20.63 -5.89
CA TRP A 143 5.41 21.11 -5.60
C TRP A 143 6.34 20.94 -6.81
N VAL A 144 6.37 19.76 -7.46
CA VAL A 144 7.16 19.54 -8.68
C VAL A 144 6.69 20.46 -9.81
N LEU A 145 5.38 20.56 -10.03
CA LEU A 145 4.82 21.43 -11.07
C LEU A 145 5.18 22.91 -10.82
N SER A 146 5.26 23.36 -9.57
CA SER A 146 5.70 24.72 -9.22
C SER A 146 7.15 25.01 -9.66
N GLN A 147 8.02 23.99 -9.65
CA GLN A 147 9.41 24.14 -10.10
C GLN A 147 9.50 24.20 -11.62
N LEU A 148 8.60 23.51 -12.33
CA LEU A 148 8.56 23.46 -13.79
C LEU A 148 7.86 24.68 -14.41
N PHE A 149 6.80 25.15 -13.76
CA PHE A 149 5.93 26.24 -14.25
C PHE A 149 5.95 27.42 -13.28
N GLY A 150 7.15 27.94 -13.01
CA GLY A 150 7.35 29.07 -12.11
C GLY A 150 6.52 30.30 -12.53
N GLY A 151 5.68 30.79 -11.62
CA GLY A 151 4.82 31.96 -11.86
C GLY A 151 3.55 31.69 -12.68
N ALA A 152 3.21 30.43 -12.96
CA ALA A 152 1.98 30.11 -13.69
C ALA A 152 0.72 30.53 -12.91
N THR A 153 -0.16 31.26 -13.58
CA THR A 153 -1.46 31.71 -13.08
C THR A 153 -2.55 31.43 -14.11
N PHE A 154 -3.74 31.07 -13.65
CA PHE A 154 -4.89 30.75 -14.48
C PHE A 154 -6.04 31.69 -14.17
N ASP A 155 -6.88 31.99 -15.16
CA ASP A 155 -8.14 32.68 -14.89
C ASP A 155 -9.09 31.79 -14.06
N ILE A 156 -10.07 32.41 -13.41
CA ILE A 156 -11.02 31.73 -12.51
C ILE A 156 -11.75 30.56 -13.18
N TYR A 157 -12.11 30.65 -14.47
CA TYR A 157 -12.86 29.61 -15.16
C TYR A 157 -11.98 28.40 -15.43
N THR A 158 -10.78 28.63 -15.97
CA THR A 158 -9.78 27.57 -16.19
C THR A 158 -9.41 26.88 -14.89
N ALA A 159 -9.19 27.64 -13.81
CA ALA A 159 -8.85 27.08 -12.49
C ALA A 159 -9.96 26.17 -11.95
N CYS A 160 -11.23 26.59 -12.03
CA CYS A 160 -12.36 25.77 -11.57
C CYS A 160 -12.55 24.49 -12.38
N ILE A 161 -12.32 24.52 -13.69
CA ILE A 161 -12.33 23.31 -14.53
C ILE A 161 -11.22 22.36 -14.11
N MET A 162 -10.00 22.86 -13.89
CA MET A 162 -8.88 22.04 -13.42
C MET A 162 -9.18 21.42 -12.06
N ILE A 163 -9.75 22.18 -11.11
CA ILE A 163 -10.17 21.67 -9.80
C ILE A 163 -11.19 20.55 -9.95
N ALA A 164 -12.23 20.75 -10.77
CA ALA A 164 -13.26 19.73 -10.99
C ALA A 164 -12.67 18.44 -11.56
N ILE A 165 -11.80 18.54 -12.58
CA ILE A 165 -11.15 17.37 -13.19
C ILE A 165 -10.25 16.66 -12.16
N SER A 166 -9.41 17.40 -11.44
CA SER A 166 -8.51 16.81 -10.46
C SER A 166 -9.26 16.11 -9.33
N ILE A 167 -10.32 16.71 -8.77
CA ILE A 167 -11.12 16.09 -7.71
C ILE A 167 -11.88 14.88 -8.24
N ALA A 168 -12.40 14.92 -9.48
CA ALA A 168 -13.05 13.77 -10.09
C ALA A 168 -12.09 12.59 -10.26
N VAL A 169 -10.86 12.84 -10.73
CA VAL A 169 -9.80 11.83 -10.85
C VAL A 169 -9.41 11.28 -9.48
N ILE A 170 -9.21 12.14 -8.48
CA ILE A 170 -8.89 11.73 -7.11
C ILE A 170 -10.00 10.82 -6.55
N ASN A 171 -11.26 11.23 -6.65
CA ASN A 171 -12.39 10.44 -6.17
C ASN A 171 -12.47 9.09 -6.88
N TYR A 172 -12.29 9.05 -8.21
CA TYR A 172 -12.27 7.80 -8.96
C TYR A 172 -11.16 6.86 -8.48
N ILE A 173 -9.93 7.36 -8.34
CA ILE A 173 -8.77 6.57 -7.87
C ILE A 173 -9.05 6.03 -6.46
N MET A 174 -9.58 6.86 -5.56
CA MET A 174 -9.85 6.45 -4.17
C MET A 174 -11.00 5.43 -4.08
N ILE A 175 -12.07 5.59 -4.86
CA ILE A 175 -13.14 4.58 -4.92
C ILE A 175 -12.58 3.26 -5.47
N ASN A 176 -11.80 3.32 -6.56
CA ASN A 176 -11.17 2.14 -7.15
C ASN A 176 -10.19 1.46 -6.18
N LEU A 177 -9.42 2.24 -5.42
CA LEU A 177 -8.50 1.72 -4.40
C LEU A 177 -9.27 0.93 -3.34
N SER A 178 -10.41 1.45 -2.85
CA SER A 178 -11.29 0.72 -1.92
C SER A 178 -11.75 -0.61 -2.51
N MET A 179 -12.25 -0.59 -3.74
CA MET A 179 -12.83 -1.76 -4.42
C MET A 179 -11.80 -2.82 -4.82
N THR A 180 -10.50 -2.51 -4.75
CA THR A 180 -9.40 -3.39 -5.14
C THR A 180 -8.45 -3.70 -3.99
N LEU A 181 -8.83 -3.36 -2.75
CA LEU A 181 -8.00 -3.62 -1.57
C LEU A 181 -7.60 -5.08 -1.47
N SER A 182 -6.30 -5.32 -1.31
CA SER A 182 -5.73 -6.64 -1.10
C SER A 182 -4.47 -6.49 -0.25
N PRO A 183 -3.94 -7.58 0.32
CA PRO A 183 -2.69 -7.52 1.08
C PRO A 183 -1.53 -6.98 0.24
N GLY A 184 -1.48 -7.35 -1.05
CA GLY A 184 -0.52 -6.84 -2.02
C GLY A 184 -0.69 -5.34 -2.26
N VAL A 185 -1.93 -4.84 -2.35
CA VAL A 185 -2.18 -3.39 -2.40
C VAL A 185 -1.70 -2.69 -1.12
N ILE A 186 -1.92 -3.24 0.06
CA ILE A 186 -1.39 -2.68 1.32
C ILE A 186 0.14 -2.64 1.30
N THR A 187 0.80 -3.69 0.80
CA THR A 187 2.25 -3.75 0.62
C THR A 187 2.75 -2.67 -0.37
N ASN A 188 2.02 -2.45 -1.46
CA ASN A 188 2.31 -1.39 -2.43
C ASN A 188 2.12 0.00 -1.82
N LEU A 189 1.05 0.23 -1.06
CA LEU A 189 0.81 1.49 -0.34
C LEU A 189 1.94 1.75 0.67
N MET A 190 2.39 0.72 1.39
CA MET A 190 3.54 0.81 2.30
C MET A 190 4.81 1.22 1.56
N THR A 191 5.07 0.60 0.41
CA THR A 191 6.23 0.88 -0.44
C THR A 191 6.20 2.32 -0.98
N ILE A 192 5.05 2.76 -1.48
CA ILE A 192 4.87 4.13 -1.99
C ILE A 192 5.03 5.14 -0.86
N MET A 193 4.45 4.87 0.32
CA MET A 193 4.57 5.74 1.48
C MET A 193 6.03 5.91 1.88
N ILE A 194 6.74 4.81 2.13
CA ILE A 194 8.10 4.86 2.66
C ILE A 194 9.10 5.42 1.64
N LEU A 195 9.08 4.95 0.39
CA LEU A 195 10.02 5.42 -0.64
C LEU A 195 9.66 6.84 -1.08
N GLY A 196 8.40 7.09 -1.40
CA GLY A 196 7.93 8.40 -1.84
C GLY A 196 8.11 9.46 -0.77
N GLY A 197 7.72 9.15 0.47
CA GLY A 197 7.84 10.07 1.60
C GLY A 197 9.28 10.40 1.97
N VAL A 198 10.17 9.41 2.06
CA VAL A 198 11.60 9.64 2.34
C VAL A 198 12.26 10.43 1.22
N LEU A 199 12.03 10.07 -0.05
CA LEU A 199 12.58 10.81 -1.20
C LEU A 199 12.05 12.24 -1.25
N PHE A 200 10.75 12.43 -1.01
CA PHE A 200 10.16 13.76 -0.97
C PHE A 200 10.73 14.62 0.16
N SER A 201 11.00 14.04 1.33
CA SER A 201 11.70 14.73 2.42
C SER A 201 13.12 15.14 2.03
N MET A 202 13.86 14.28 1.34
CA MET A 202 15.21 14.63 0.85
C MET A 202 15.18 15.81 -0.11
N LEU A 203 14.20 15.85 -1.01
CA LEU A 203 14.04 16.91 -2.01
C LEU A 203 13.60 18.24 -1.38
N THR A 204 12.75 18.20 -0.35
CA THR A 204 12.11 19.40 0.23
C THR A 204 12.80 19.97 1.47
N ASN A 205 13.80 19.28 2.04
CA ASN A 205 14.50 19.70 3.26
C ASN A 205 15.18 21.09 3.17
N GLY A 206 15.59 21.53 1.97
CA GLY A 206 16.19 22.86 1.75
C GLY A 206 17.62 23.06 2.27
N ARG A 207 18.18 22.13 3.07
CA ARG A 207 19.55 22.18 3.62
C ARG A 207 20.54 21.36 2.78
N LYS A 208 21.43 21.99 2.00
CA LYS A 208 22.35 21.29 1.06
C LYS A 208 23.27 20.21 1.68
N ASN A 209 23.59 20.28 2.98
CA ASN A 209 24.56 19.41 3.64
C ASN A 209 23.96 18.47 4.70
N TRP A 210 22.65 18.22 4.66
CA TRP A 210 21.98 17.36 5.66
C TRP A 210 22.60 15.96 5.77
N TRP A 211 23.06 15.42 4.65
CA TRP A 211 23.68 14.09 4.52
C TRP A 211 25.05 13.95 5.20
N ARG A 212 25.60 15.04 5.76
CA ARG A 212 26.82 15.01 6.57
C ARG A 212 26.54 14.70 8.04
N TYR A 213 25.28 14.81 8.48
CA TYR A 213 24.89 14.57 9.87
C TYR A 213 24.48 13.11 10.06
N ASN A 214 23.27 12.77 9.59
CA ASN A 214 22.67 11.44 9.62
C ASN A 214 21.43 11.44 8.73
N PHE A 215 20.95 10.26 8.35
CA PHE A 215 19.72 10.04 7.62
C PHE A 215 18.50 10.53 8.42
N SER A 216 18.48 10.26 9.74
CA SER A 216 17.43 10.73 10.65
C SER A 216 17.37 12.26 10.82
N TYR A 217 18.34 13.02 10.28
CA TYR A 217 18.33 14.48 10.28
C TYR A 217 17.06 15.01 9.64
N LEU A 218 16.58 14.32 8.60
CA LEU A 218 15.36 14.67 7.85
C LEU A 218 14.10 14.72 8.72
N GLY A 219 14.12 14.09 9.91
CA GLY A 219 13.05 14.13 10.90
C GLY A 219 13.23 15.19 11.99
N THR A 220 14.40 15.80 12.12
CA THR A 220 14.69 16.73 13.22
C THR A 220 14.00 18.07 13.05
N ALA A 221 13.74 18.79 14.14
CA ALA A 221 13.13 20.13 14.12
C ALA A 221 13.96 21.17 13.34
N GLN A 222 15.23 20.87 13.04
CA GLN A 222 16.11 21.72 12.25
C GLN A 222 15.96 21.54 10.73
N SER A 223 15.24 20.49 10.32
CA SER A 223 14.97 20.18 8.91
C SER A 223 13.68 20.85 8.44
N GLY A 224 13.66 21.28 7.18
CA GLY A 224 12.45 21.81 6.54
C GLY A 224 11.41 20.72 6.20
N SER A 225 11.80 19.45 6.34
CA SER A 225 11.04 18.27 5.92
C SER A 225 10.63 17.34 7.08
N SER A 226 10.73 17.82 8.33
CA SER A 226 10.57 17.00 9.54
C SER A 226 9.25 16.24 9.57
N MET A 227 8.15 16.94 9.26
CA MET A 227 6.81 16.36 9.21
C MET A 227 6.71 15.26 8.16
N GLN A 228 7.18 15.51 6.94
CA GLN A 228 7.11 14.57 5.84
C GLN A 228 7.86 13.28 6.20
N PHE A 229 9.08 13.39 6.74
CA PHE A 229 9.89 12.22 7.10
C PHE A 229 9.28 11.45 8.27
N ASN A 230 8.92 12.12 9.36
CA ASN A 230 8.42 11.46 10.56
C ASN A 230 7.05 10.81 10.34
N LEU A 231 6.12 11.51 9.68
CA LEU A 231 4.80 10.94 9.35
C LEU A 231 4.96 9.73 8.42
N THR A 232 5.89 9.79 7.47
CA THR A 232 6.19 8.64 6.60
C THR A 232 6.57 7.41 7.42
N LEU A 233 7.48 7.54 8.39
CA LEU A 233 7.89 6.41 9.24
C LEU A 233 6.76 5.91 10.14
N ILE A 234 6.01 6.81 10.78
CA ILE A 234 4.87 6.49 11.65
C ILE A 234 3.83 5.67 10.88
N PHE A 235 3.37 6.18 9.75
CA PHE A 235 2.30 5.54 8.99
C PHE A 235 2.77 4.29 8.22
N THR A 236 4.05 4.22 7.85
CA THR A 236 4.63 2.95 7.35
C THR A 236 4.63 1.89 8.45
N GLY A 237 4.98 2.23 9.69
CA GLY A 237 4.88 1.31 10.83
C GLY A 237 3.44 0.86 11.09
N ILE A 238 2.46 1.77 11.00
CA ILE A 238 1.03 1.43 11.13
C ILE A 238 0.56 0.48 10.02
N LEU A 239 0.97 0.72 8.77
CA LEU A 239 0.67 -0.20 7.65
C LEU A 239 1.32 -1.56 7.84
N MET A 240 2.58 -1.58 8.25
CA MET A 240 3.31 -2.80 8.56
C MET A 240 2.58 -3.61 9.64
N ALA A 241 2.15 -2.98 10.73
CA ALA A 241 1.36 -3.63 11.76
C ALA A 241 0.00 -4.15 11.21
N THR A 242 -0.66 -3.38 10.35
CA THR A 242 -1.93 -3.78 9.72
C THR A 242 -1.76 -5.03 8.86
N LEU A 243 -0.69 -5.06 8.06
CA LEU A 243 -0.35 -6.19 7.20
C LEU A 243 0.05 -7.42 8.02
N VAL A 244 0.83 -7.25 9.09
CA VAL A 244 1.18 -8.34 10.02
C VAL A 244 -0.08 -8.91 10.66
N ASP A 245 -1.02 -8.08 11.13
CA ASP A 245 -2.26 -8.59 11.72
C ASP A 245 -3.07 -9.39 10.70
N TYR A 246 -3.20 -8.90 9.45
CA TYR A 246 -3.87 -9.63 8.38
C TYR A 246 -3.19 -10.97 8.07
N LEU A 247 -1.89 -10.95 7.79
CA LEU A 247 -1.16 -12.13 7.34
C LEU A 247 -1.19 -13.22 8.42
N PHE A 248 -0.95 -12.85 9.67
CA PHE A 248 -0.86 -13.82 10.76
C PHE A 248 -2.20 -14.33 11.27
N VAL A 249 -3.28 -13.54 11.17
CA VAL A 249 -4.65 -14.05 11.43
C VAL A 249 -5.01 -15.15 10.44
N ASN A 250 -4.68 -14.98 9.16
CA ASN A 250 -4.95 -15.99 8.13
C ASN A 250 -3.96 -17.16 8.21
N LEU A 251 -2.68 -16.89 8.46
CA LEU A 251 -1.66 -17.93 8.58
C LEU A 251 -1.89 -18.85 9.79
N LYS A 252 -2.38 -18.31 10.92
CA LYS A 252 -2.70 -19.09 12.12
C LYS A 252 -3.84 -20.09 11.90
N ARG A 253 -4.77 -19.80 11.00
CA ARG A 253 -5.84 -20.76 10.64
C ARG A 253 -5.25 -22.01 10.00
N ARG A 254 -4.15 -21.87 9.25
CA ARG A 254 -3.47 -22.96 8.54
C ARG A 254 -2.40 -23.65 9.37
N TYR A 255 -1.61 -22.87 10.11
CA TYR A 255 -0.46 -23.36 10.85
C TYR A 255 -0.58 -22.97 12.33
N HIS A 256 -1.17 -23.89 13.11
CA HIS A 256 -1.36 -23.70 14.54
C HIS A 256 -0.07 -24.03 15.31
N ASN A 257 0.86 -23.06 15.38
CA ASN A 257 2.15 -23.27 16.05
C ASN A 257 2.64 -21.99 16.75
N TRP A 258 3.29 -22.13 17.91
CA TRP A 258 3.89 -21.03 18.68
C TRP A 258 4.92 -20.22 17.88
N ARG A 259 5.58 -20.88 16.91
CA ARG A 259 6.53 -20.29 15.97
C ARG A 259 5.93 -19.14 15.14
N ILE A 260 4.67 -19.29 14.74
CA ILE A 260 3.93 -18.27 13.97
C ILE A 260 3.65 -17.06 14.86
N GLU A 261 3.29 -17.26 16.12
CA GLU A 261 3.08 -16.15 17.06
C GLU A 261 4.38 -15.40 17.38
N ILE A 262 5.51 -16.09 17.52
CA ILE A 262 6.80 -15.40 17.70
C ILE A 262 7.11 -14.51 16.50
N SER A 263 6.97 -15.05 15.28
CA SER A 263 7.17 -14.28 14.05
C SER A 263 6.28 -13.05 14.01
N ARG A 264 5.01 -13.21 14.40
CA ARG A 264 4.02 -12.13 14.49
C ARG A 264 4.47 -11.03 15.45
N TRP A 265 4.84 -11.39 16.67
CA TRP A 265 5.25 -10.42 17.71
C TRP A 265 6.55 -9.70 17.35
N MET A 266 7.51 -10.39 16.74
CA MET A 266 8.74 -9.76 16.26
C MET A 266 8.47 -8.76 15.13
N LEU A 267 7.59 -9.10 14.18
CA LEU A 267 7.19 -8.18 13.11
C LEU A 267 6.37 -6.99 13.64
N PHE A 268 5.53 -7.19 14.66
CA PHE A 268 4.92 -6.07 15.39
C PHE A 268 5.95 -5.20 16.10
N GLY A 269 6.98 -5.82 16.69
CA GLY A 269 8.12 -5.10 17.29
C GLY A 269 8.85 -4.23 16.26
N LEU A 270 9.10 -4.75 15.06
CA LEU A 270 9.68 -3.99 13.95
C LEU A 270 8.79 -2.83 13.51
N ALA A 271 7.49 -3.07 13.35
CA ALA A 271 6.51 -2.04 13.02
C ALA A 271 6.47 -0.93 14.08
N ALA A 272 6.51 -1.30 15.36
CA ALA A 272 6.53 -0.37 16.49
C ALA A 272 7.84 0.43 16.54
N CYS A 273 9.00 -0.21 16.29
CA CYS A 273 10.28 0.50 16.24
C CYS A 273 10.30 1.47 15.06
N LEU A 274 9.84 1.07 13.87
CA LEU A 274 9.76 1.93 12.70
C LEU A 274 8.89 3.17 12.96
N ALA A 275 7.71 2.98 13.54
CA ALA A 275 6.87 4.11 13.94
C ALA A 275 7.51 4.95 15.05
N GLY A 276 8.18 4.30 16.01
CA GLY A 276 8.90 4.92 17.11
C GLY A 276 10.01 5.86 16.65
N VAL A 277 10.79 5.50 15.62
CA VAL A 277 11.81 6.38 15.02
C VAL A 277 11.19 7.69 14.51
N GLY A 278 9.98 7.63 13.96
CA GLY A 278 9.24 8.83 13.53
C GLY A 278 8.57 9.60 14.68
N LEU A 279 8.05 8.90 15.70
CA LEU A 279 7.41 9.53 16.87
C LEU A 279 8.41 10.27 17.76
N PHE A 280 9.64 9.78 17.82
CA PHE A 280 10.71 10.37 18.61
C PHE A 280 11.84 10.79 17.67
N PRO A 281 11.74 11.93 16.98
CA PRO A 281 12.78 12.37 16.06
C PRO A 281 14.09 12.62 16.80
N ASN A 282 15.22 12.60 16.08
CA ASN A 282 16.55 12.77 16.65
C ASN A 282 16.88 14.23 17.07
N ASN A 283 15.97 14.84 17.82
CA ASN A 283 16.14 16.12 18.49
C ASN A 283 16.90 15.92 19.80
N ARG A 284 17.53 16.98 20.32
CA ARG A 284 18.33 16.92 21.55
C ARG A 284 17.60 16.27 22.73
N GLU A 285 16.30 16.53 22.88
CA GLU A 285 15.45 16.00 23.97
C GLU A 285 15.22 14.49 23.87
N PHE A 286 15.13 13.96 22.65
CA PHE A 286 14.79 12.55 22.39
C PHE A 286 15.95 11.73 21.83
N HIS A 287 17.16 12.31 21.70
CA HIS A 287 18.31 11.67 21.04
C HIS A 287 18.59 10.27 21.57
N TYR A 288 18.66 10.10 22.89
CA TYR A 288 18.92 8.78 23.50
C TYR A 288 17.81 7.78 23.19
N LEU A 289 16.54 8.20 23.26
CA LEU A 289 15.39 7.36 22.98
C LEU A 289 15.33 6.96 21.50
N HIS A 290 15.56 7.91 20.59
CA HIS A 290 15.62 7.69 19.15
C HIS A 290 16.70 6.66 18.80
N ASP A 291 17.91 6.84 19.33
CA ASP A 291 19.04 5.97 19.05
C ASP A 291 18.77 4.54 19.55
N GLN A 292 18.21 4.40 20.76
CA GLN A 292 17.84 3.10 21.31
C GLN A 292 16.76 2.40 20.47
N ILE A 293 15.73 3.13 20.01
CA ILE A 293 14.67 2.57 19.15
C ILE A 293 15.23 2.16 17.78
N SER A 294 16.05 3.01 17.16
CA SER A 294 16.74 2.70 15.90
C SER A 294 17.61 1.45 16.01
N MET A 295 18.34 1.31 17.12
CA MET A 295 19.18 0.15 17.38
C MET A 295 18.35 -1.12 17.57
N TRP A 296 17.23 -1.05 18.30
CA TRP A 296 16.30 -2.19 18.43
C TRP A 296 15.64 -2.59 17.11
N LEU A 297 15.34 -1.64 16.22
CA LEU A 297 14.86 -1.93 14.88
C LEU A 297 15.84 -2.84 14.13
N VAL A 298 17.13 -2.50 14.15
CA VAL A 298 18.19 -3.30 13.50
C VAL A 298 18.36 -4.66 14.19
N TYR A 299 18.40 -4.70 15.53
CA TYR A 299 18.57 -5.96 16.26
C TYR A 299 17.41 -6.92 16.05
N LEU A 300 16.16 -6.46 16.14
CA LEU A 300 14.99 -7.29 15.89
C LEU A 300 15.01 -7.87 14.48
N LEU A 301 15.42 -7.08 13.50
CA LEU A 301 15.51 -7.51 12.11
C LEU A 301 16.57 -8.60 11.91
N LEU A 302 17.78 -8.40 12.45
CA LEU A 302 18.86 -9.39 12.37
C LEU A 302 18.50 -10.68 13.10
N ILE A 303 17.92 -10.58 14.31
CA ILE A 303 17.44 -11.74 15.05
C ILE A 303 16.40 -12.48 14.21
N LEU A 304 15.43 -11.76 13.62
CA LEU A 304 14.39 -12.34 12.78
C LEU A 304 14.97 -13.07 11.57
N ILE A 305 15.95 -12.48 10.89
CA ILE A 305 16.67 -13.10 9.77
C ILE A 305 17.35 -14.39 10.22
N ILE A 306 18.11 -14.36 11.32
CA ILE A 306 18.85 -15.52 11.83
C ILE A 306 17.88 -16.66 12.16
N ILE A 307 16.81 -16.36 12.90
CA ILE A 307 15.90 -17.38 13.39
C ILE A 307 14.83 -17.82 12.39
N LEU A 308 14.77 -17.16 11.22
CA LEU A 308 13.76 -17.32 10.19
C LEU A 308 13.49 -18.79 9.84
N ARG A 309 14.56 -19.59 9.70
CA ARG A 309 14.50 -21.02 9.40
C ARG A 309 13.66 -21.82 10.39
N TRP A 310 13.69 -21.45 11.66
CA TRP A 310 13.00 -22.17 12.72
C TRP A 310 11.56 -21.67 12.89
N ILE A 311 11.35 -20.36 12.79
CA ILE A 311 10.04 -19.74 13.05
C ILE A 311 9.08 -19.84 11.85
N LEU A 312 9.60 -19.86 10.62
CA LEU A 312 8.82 -19.96 9.38
C LEU A 312 9.41 -21.06 8.46
N PRO A 313 9.30 -22.35 8.83
CA PRO A 313 9.89 -23.45 8.05
C PRO A 313 9.26 -23.67 6.67
N MET A 314 8.21 -22.93 6.34
CA MET A 314 7.37 -23.08 5.15
C MET A 314 7.85 -22.21 3.99
N ILE A 315 8.79 -21.30 4.24
CA ILE A 315 9.37 -20.44 3.22
C ILE A 315 10.29 -21.24 2.31
N SER A 316 10.44 -20.77 1.06
CA SER A 316 11.33 -21.40 0.11
C SER A 316 12.80 -21.32 0.54
N ASN A 317 13.57 -22.35 0.21
CA ASN A 317 15.02 -22.36 0.45
C ASN A 317 15.74 -21.20 -0.27
N ASN A 318 15.22 -20.76 -1.42
CA ASN A 318 15.76 -19.62 -2.16
C ASN A 318 15.61 -18.32 -1.36
N PHE A 319 14.43 -18.08 -0.78
CA PHE A 319 14.19 -16.91 0.05
C PHE A 319 15.03 -16.95 1.34
N LEU A 320 15.24 -18.13 1.92
CA LEU A 320 16.08 -18.30 3.10
C LEU A 320 17.56 -17.97 2.83
N ARG A 321 18.11 -18.41 1.68
CA ARG A 321 19.47 -18.03 1.24
C ARG A 321 19.58 -16.52 1.02
N LEU A 322 18.59 -15.92 0.35
CA LEU A 322 18.56 -14.48 0.12
C LEU A 322 18.51 -13.71 1.45
N SER A 323 17.71 -14.17 2.41
CA SER A 323 17.62 -13.57 3.76
C SER A 323 18.96 -13.56 4.47
N TYR A 324 19.69 -14.68 4.45
CA TYR A 324 21.01 -14.75 5.06
C TYR A 324 22.06 -13.93 4.31
N LEU A 325 21.97 -13.82 2.98
CA LEU A 325 22.82 -12.92 2.21
C LEU A 325 22.58 -11.46 2.63
N MET A 326 21.32 -11.02 2.70
CA MET A 326 20.99 -9.66 3.13
C MET A 326 21.46 -9.40 4.57
N GLY A 327 21.25 -10.34 5.49
CA GLY A 327 21.76 -10.25 6.86
C GLY A 327 23.30 -10.18 6.93
N ALA A 328 24.00 -10.93 6.08
CA ALA A 328 25.46 -10.88 6.00
C ALA A 328 25.96 -9.52 5.45
N VAL A 329 25.28 -8.95 4.44
CA VAL A 329 25.58 -7.61 3.93
C VAL A 329 25.33 -6.57 5.02
N MET A 330 24.24 -6.68 5.78
CA MET A 330 23.94 -5.80 6.92
C MET A 330 25.00 -5.89 8.03
N ALA A 331 25.54 -7.08 8.31
CA ALA A 331 26.66 -7.24 9.23
C ALA A 331 27.95 -6.62 8.68
N ALA A 332 28.21 -6.78 7.38
CA ALA A 332 29.39 -6.24 6.71
C ALA A 332 29.39 -4.70 6.67
N GLU A 333 28.26 -4.06 6.37
CA GLU A 333 28.14 -2.59 6.43
C GLU A 333 28.33 -2.06 7.86
N TYR A 334 27.83 -2.77 8.88
CA TYR A 334 28.06 -2.39 10.27
C TYR A 334 29.56 -2.45 10.62
N ILE A 335 30.27 -3.49 10.17
CA ILE A 335 31.72 -3.60 10.38
C ILE A 335 32.46 -2.48 9.64
N ALA A 336 32.10 -2.23 8.37
CA ALA A 336 32.68 -1.19 7.54
C ALA A 336 32.48 0.22 8.15
N PHE A 337 31.33 0.46 8.79
CA PHE A 337 31.03 1.70 9.49
C PHE A 337 31.77 1.80 10.83
N LYS A 338 31.58 0.81 11.72
CA LYS A 338 31.98 0.91 13.12
C LYS A 338 33.47 0.68 13.36
N PHE A 339 34.08 -0.26 12.63
CA PHE A 339 35.46 -0.69 12.88
C PHE A 339 36.43 -0.22 11.79
N VAL A 340 36.00 -0.20 10.52
CA VAL A 340 36.85 0.22 9.40
C VAL A 340 36.76 1.73 9.16
N HIS A 341 35.68 2.38 9.63
CA HIS A 341 35.38 3.80 9.38
C HIS A 341 35.33 4.18 7.88
N TYR A 342 34.96 3.22 7.04
CA TYR A 342 34.85 3.41 5.59
C TYR A 342 33.53 4.09 5.20
N LEU A 343 32.41 3.68 5.81
CA LEU A 343 31.10 4.28 5.56
C LEU A 343 30.91 5.51 6.45
N SER A 344 30.31 6.56 5.89
CA SER A 344 29.73 7.63 6.72
C SER A 344 28.49 7.11 7.46
N LEU A 345 28.12 7.76 8.56
CA LEU A 345 26.91 7.38 9.31
C LEU A 345 25.67 7.39 8.41
N THR A 346 25.50 8.44 7.59
CA THR A 346 24.37 8.52 6.64
C THR A 346 24.39 7.42 5.59
N ALA A 347 25.57 7.04 5.07
CA ALA A 347 25.67 5.97 4.09
C ALA A 347 25.29 4.62 4.71
N PHE A 348 25.79 4.34 5.91
CA PHE A 348 25.40 3.17 6.69
C PHE A 348 23.89 3.13 6.95
N GLU A 349 23.31 4.21 7.48
CA GLU A 349 21.88 4.27 7.78
C GLU A 349 21.00 4.09 6.53
N LEU A 350 21.38 4.70 5.39
CA LEU A 350 20.62 4.58 4.15
C LEU A 350 20.68 3.16 3.55
N LEU A 351 21.86 2.52 3.59
CA LEU A 351 22.03 1.13 3.15
C LEU A 351 21.27 0.16 4.06
N SER A 352 21.43 0.29 5.38
CA SER A 352 20.70 -0.53 6.36
C SER A 352 19.19 -0.36 6.22
N PHE A 353 18.70 0.87 6.06
CA PHE A 353 17.29 1.15 5.82
C PHE A 353 16.78 0.53 4.53
N GLY A 354 17.52 0.68 3.42
CA GLY A 354 17.16 0.10 2.12
C GLY A 354 17.13 -1.43 2.13
N LEU A 355 18.12 -2.07 2.75
CA LEU A 355 18.19 -3.53 2.90
C LEU A 355 17.08 -4.04 3.81
N ALA A 356 16.85 -3.39 4.95
CA ALA A 356 15.79 -3.72 5.90
C ALA A 356 14.40 -3.65 5.25
N LEU A 357 14.14 -2.55 4.54
CA LEU A 357 12.88 -2.37 3.82
C LEU A 357 12.70 -3.44 2.75
N SER A 358 13.72 -3.66 1.91
CA SER A 358 13.68 -4.64 0.83
C SER A 358 13.41 -6.05 1.37
N TRP A 359 14.09 -6.44 2.45
CA TRP A 359 13.89 -7.74 3.08
C TRP A 359 12.48 -7.89 3.65
N THR A 360 11.97 -6.85 4.31
CA THR A 360 10.62 -6.84 4.89
C THR A 360 9.54 -6.97 3.81
N LEU A 361 9.68 -6.24 2.70
CA LEU A 361 8.77 -6.33 1.55
C LEU A 361 8.78 -7.73 0.93
N LEU A 362 9.97 -8.31 0.71
CA LEU A 362 10.09 -9.67 0.17
C LEU A 362 9.50 -10.72 1.12
N LEU A 363 9.68 -10.57 2.43
CA LEU A 363 9.05 -11.45 3.42
C LEU A 363 7.53 -11.41 3.29
N PHE A 364 6.93 -10.21 3.24
CA PHE A 364 5.48 -10.08 3.12
C PHE A 364 4.94 -10.64 1.82
N GLN A 365 5.64 -10.45 0.69
CA GLN A 365 5.27 -11.08 -0.58
C GLN A 365 5.30 -12.61 -0.50
N ASN A 366 6.31 -13.19 0.15
CA ASN A 366 6.39 -14.65 0.35
C ASN A 366 5.26 -15.15 1.25
N LEU A 367 4.93 -14.43 2.33
CA LEU A 367 3.82 -14.79 3.22
C LEU A 367 2.46 -14.67 2.53
N GLU A 368 2.27 -13.63 1.72
CA GLU A 368 1.06 -13.44 0.92
C GLU A 368 0.90 -14.56 -0.11
N TYR A 369 1.99 -14.94 -0.79
CA TYR A 369 1.98 -16.07 -1.72
C TYR A 369 1.56 -17.38 -1.04
N LEU A 370 2.03 -17.64 0.18
CA LEU A 370 1.63 -18.83 0.95
C LEU A 370 0.15 -18.83 1.37
N ILE A 371 -0.45 -17.64 1.52
CA ILE A 371 -1.89 -17.50 1.84
C ILE A 371 -2.74 -17.64 0.57
N GLN A 372 -2.28 -17.09 -0.56
CA GLN A 372 -3.04 -17.09 -1.83
C GLN A 372 -2.94 -18.40 -2.62
N SER A 373 -1.84 -19.15 -2.50
CA SER A 373 -1.60 -20.38 -3.27
C SER A 373 -2.46 -21.57 -2.82
N ASP A 374 -3.36 -21.38 -1.86
CA ASP A 374 -4.25 -22.42 -1.33
C ASP A 374 -5.60 -22.42 -2.06
N SER A 375 -5.57 -22.64 -3.38
CA SER A 375 -6.77 -23.13 -4.09
C SER A 375 -7.05 -24.55 -3.61
N GLU A 376 -8.28 -24.81 -3.14
CA GLU A 376 -8.74 -26.16 -2.82
C GLU A 376 -8.54 -27.05 -4.07
N ILE A 377 -7.54 -27.93 -4.05
CA ILE A 377 -7.26 -28.83 -5.17
C ILE A 377 -8.26 -29.98 -5.04
N LEU A 378 -9.35 -29.87 -5.78
CA LEU A 378 -10.33 -30.94 -5.93
C LEU A 378 -9.98 -31.70 -7.20
N ASP A 379 -9.76 -33.01 -7.06
CA ASP A 379 -9.56 -33.87 -8.21
C ASP A 379 -10.85 -33.91 -9.03
N ILE A 380 -10.75 -33.50 -10.29
CA ILE A 380 -11.84 -33.51 -11.26
C ILE A 380 -11.53 -34.51 -12.36
N ASP A 381 -12.48 -35.40 -12.64
CA ASP A 381 -12.35 -36.35 -13.74
C ASP A 381 -12.81 -35.70 -15.05
N LEU A 382 -11.99 -35.87 -16.10
CA LEU A 382 -12.32 -35.48 -17.46
C LEU A 382 -12.95 -36.67 -18.19
N VAL A 383 -14.26 -36.61 -18.39
CA VAL A 383 -14.98 -37.65 -19.14
C VAL A 383 -14.99 -37.27 -20.63
N VAL A 384 -14.36 -38.10 -21.46
CA VAL A 384 -14.39 -37.94 -22.92
C VAL A 384 -15.71 -38.46 -23.46
N ILE A 385 -16.50 -37.59 -24.07
CA ILE A 385 -17.71 -38.02 -24.78
C ILE A 385 -17.26 -38.59 -26.12
N LYS A 386 -17.21 -39.93 -26.22
CA LYS A 386 -17.03 -40.60 -27.51
C LYS A 386 -18.27 -40.32 -28.36
N HIS A 387 -18.05 -39.92 -29.60
CA HIS A 387 -19.12 -39.89 -30.60
C HIS A 387 -19.56 -41.34 -30.80
N GLU A 388 -20.73 -41.73 -30.28
CA GLU A 388 -21.50 -42.78 -30.94
C GLU A 388 -21.86 -42.20 -32.30
N SER A 389 -21.13 -42.63 -33.32
CA SER A 389 -21.67 -42.65 -34.67
C SER A 389 -22.90 -43.54 -34.61
N ASP A 390 -24.07 -42.96 -34.82
CA ASP A 390 -25.23 -43.70 -35.32
C ASP A 390 -24.79 -44.41 -36.61
N ASP A 391 -24.31 -45.63 -36.45
CA ASP A 391 -24.39 -46.68 -37.46
C ASP A 391 -25.52 -47.60 -37.01
N GLN A 392 -26.40 -47.93 -37.98
CA GLN A 392 -27.59 -48.79 -37.94
C GLN A 392 -28.90 -48.02 -37.69
N ASP A 393 -29.89 -48.00 -38.57
CA ASP A 393 -30.09 -48.55 -39.92
C ASP A 393 -31.33 -47.84 -40.51
#